data_AF-A0A3D5YG05-F1
#
_entry.id   AF-A0A3D5YG05-F1
#
_cell.length_a   1.000
_cell.length_b   1.000
_cell.length_c   1.000
_cell.angle_alpha   90.00
_cell.angle_beta   90.00
_cell.angle_gamma   90.00
#
_symmetry.space_group_name_H-M   'P 1'
#
loop_
_entity.id
_entity.type
_entity.pdbx_description
1 polymer ?
#
loop_
_entity_poly.entity_id
_entity_poly.type
_entity_poly.pdbx_seq_one_letter_code
_entity_poly.pdbx_strand_id
1 'polypeptide(L)'
;MELLEFEIDKKTVMDDYVSRLDTYLLESDMALSTIKEEMSLLDYSMKHCLSQKIISDKQYLDAVQSPYQQILLQEAIDHSKEYAKCASDAKIDYNAKKVLADKIAAYSSILKIKYDYLSSHNDDIVENYDLMKNDVLERLILIKHMLEKYDL
;
A
#
# COMPACT_ATOMS: atom_id res chain seq x y z
N MET A 1 -39.13 14.97 -29.18
CA MET A 1 -39.37 13.72 -28.45
C MET A 1 -38.05 12.95 -28.43
N GLU A 2 -37.01 13.57 -27.85
CA GLU A 2 -35.62 13.07 -27.80
C GLU A 2 -34.96 13.51 -26.47
N LEU A 3 -35.76 13.63 -25.41
CA LEU A 3 -35.29 14.06 -24.08
C LEU A 3 -35.09 12.86 -23.12
N LEU A 4 -35.28 11.63 -23.61
CA LEU A 4 -35.32 10.41 -22.81
C LEU A 4 -34.08 9.51 -23.00
N GLU A 5 -33.04 9.99 -23.67
CA GLU A 5 -31.92 9.13 -24.07
C GLU A 5 -30.57 9.57 -23.49
N PHE A 6 -30.53 10.11 -22.27
CA PHE A 6 -29.24 10.34 -21.58
C PHE A 6 -29.30 10.12 -20.07
N GLU A 7 -30.11 9.16 -19.62
CA GLU A 7 -29.87 8.55 -18.31
C GLU A 7 -28.53 7.80 -18.42
N ILE A 8 -27.51 8.28 -17.72
CA ILE A 8 -26.31 7.45 -17.51
C ILE A 8 -26.83 6.20 -16.79
N ASP A 9 -26.56 5.02 -17.34
CA ASP A 9 -26.88 3.77 -16.67
C ASP A 9 -26.15 3.72 -15.33
N LYS A 10 -26.88 4.12 -14.28
CA LYS A 10 -26.40 4.27 -12.91
C LYS A 10 -25.86 2.92 -12.40
N LYS A 11 -26.49 1.83 -12.83
CA LYS A 11 -26.11 0.46 -12.45
C LYS A 11 -24.78 0.09 -13.08
N THR A 12 -24.63 0.28 -14.39
CA THR A 12 -23.34 0.05 -15.08
C THR A 12 -22.21 0.90 -14.50
N VAL A 13 -22.45 2.18 -14.19
CA VAL A 13 -21.42 3.05 -13.59
C VAL A 13 -21.04 2.61 -12.18
N MET A 14 -22.02 2.21 -11.36
CA MET A 14 -21.76 1.71 -10.01
C MET A 14 -21.00 0.37 -10.06
N ASP A 15 -21.43 -0.55 -10.92
CA ASP A 15 -20.79 -1.85 -11.09
C ASP A 15 -19.33 -1.70 -11.56
N ASP A 16 -19.06 -0.81 -12.52
CA ASP A 16 -17.69 -0.46 -12.94
C ASP A 16 -16.86 0.13 -11.81
N TYR A 17 -17.46 0.98 -10.97
CA TYR A 17 -16.75 1.58 -9.84
C TYR A 17 -16.42 0.56 -8.76
N VAL A 18 -17.38 -0.30 -8.40
CA VAL A 18 -17.21 -1.41 -7.44
C VAL A 18 -16.17 -2.41 -7.96
N SER A 19 -16.22 -2.76 -9.25
CA SER A 19 -15.24 -3.66 -9.89
C SER A 19 -13.81 -3.10 -9.85
N ARG A 20 -13.64 -1.79 -10.07
CA ARG A 20 -12.32 -1.15 -9.89
C ARG A 20 -11.83 -1.17 -8.45
N LEU A 21 -12.73 -0.97 -7.48
CA LEU A 21 -12.37 -1.09 -6.06
C LEU A 21 -11.90 -2.50 -5.71
N ASP A 22 -12.59 -3.53 -6.20
CA ASP A 22 -12.18 -4.93 -6.02
C ASP A 22 -10.79 -5.19 -6.62
N THR A 23 -10.55 -4.68 -7.83
CA THR A 23 -9.23 -4.77 -8.49
C THR A 23 -8.13 -4.13 -7.64
N TYR A 24 -8.35 -2.92 -7.11
CA TYR A 24 -7.37 -2.24 -6.25
C TYR A 24 -7.14 -2.96 -4.92
N LEU A 25 -8.16 -3.61 -4.36
CA LEU A 25 -8.02 -4.43 -3.16
C LEU A 25 -7.14 -5.65 -3.45
N LEU A 26 -7.36 -6.33 -4.57
CA LEU A 26 -6.53 -7.46 -5.00
C LEU A 26 -5.07 -7.04 -5.23
N GLU A 27 -4.84 -5.93 -5.93
CA GLU A 27 -3.50 -5.38 -6.16
C GLU A 27 -2.78 -5.05 -4.86
N SER A 28 -3.50 -4.47 -3.89
CA SER A 28 -2.97 -4.22 -2.57
C SER A 28 -2.57 -5.51 -1.86
N ASP A 29 -3.43 -6.52 -1.85
CA ASP A 29 -3.15 -7.78 -1.16
C ASP A 29 -1.92 -8.48 -1.73
N MET A 30 -1.77 -8.46 -3.06
CA MET A 30 -0.55 -8.93 -3.73
C MET A 30 0.68 -8.12 -3.29
N ALA A 31 0.61 -6.78 -3.34
CA ALA A 31 1.72 -5.92 -2.94
C ALA A 31 2.12 -6.13 -1.47
N LEU A 32 1.15 -6.29 -0.57
CA LEU A 32 1.39 -6.60 0.85
C LEU A 32 2.06 -7.96 1.02
N SER A 33 1.65 -8.97 0.26
CA SER A 33 2.28 -10.29 0.30
C SER A 33 3.75 -10.22 -0.10
N THR A 34 4.05 -9.57 -1.23
CA THR A 34 5.43 -9.39 -1.71
C THR A 34 6.29 -8.65 -0.69
N ILE A 35 5.81 -7.54 -0.14
CA ILE A 35 6.59 -6.77 0.84
C ILE A 35 6.84 -7.59 2.11
N LYS A 36 5.87 -8.39 2.57
CA LYS A 36 6.04 -9.26 3.75
C LYS A 36 7.07 -10.37 3.51
N GLU A 37 7.10 -10.95 2.32
CA GLU A 37 8.13 -11.94 1.94
C GLU A 37 9.52 -11.30 1.94
N GLU A 38 9.68 -10.13 1.31
CA GLU A 38 10.94 -9.39 1.30
C GLU A 38 11.40 -9.01 2.73
N MET A 39 10.46 -8.58 3.59
CA MET A 39 10.76 -8.31 5.00
C MET A 39 11.24 -9.57 5.74
N SER A 40 10.68 -10.74 5.43
CA SER A 40 11.10 -12.01 6.03
C SER A 40 12.53 -12.37 5.63
N LEU A 41 12.90 -12.11 4.36
CA LEU A 41 14.26 -12.28 3.87
C LEU A 41 15.24 -11.30 4.54
N LEU A 42 14.85 -10.05 4.73
CA LEU A 42 15.66 -9.05 5.42
C LEU A 42 15.86 -9.38 6.90
N ASP A 43 14.83 -9.87 7.59
CA ASP A 43 14.94 -10.34 8.98
C ASP A 43 15.90 -11.53 9.09
N TYR A 44 15.80 -12.49 8.16
CA TYR A 44 16.74 -13.60 8.08
C TYR A 44 18.18 -13.12 7.83
N SER A 45 18.38 -12.23 6.85
CA SER A 45 19.68 -11.64 6.52
C SER A 45 20.30 -10.92 7.73
N MET A 46 19.51 -10.09 8.42
CA MET A 46 19.94 -9.39 9.63
C MET A 46 20.40 -10.38 10.71
N LYS A 47 19.62 -11.43 10.98
CA LYS A 47 19.98 -12.47 11.97
C LYS A 47 21.26 -13.20 11.57
N HIS A 48 21.40 -13.54 10.29
CA HIS A 48 22.60 -14.18 9.78
C HIS A 48 23.83 -13.29 9.98
N CYS A 49 23.76 -12.01 9.59
CA CYS A 49 24.87 -11.07 9.75
C CYS A 49 25.21 -10.82 11.22
N LEU A 50 24.22 -10.71 12.11
CA LEU A 50 24.49 -10.63 13.56
C LEU A 50 25.19 -11.89 14.09
N SER A 51 24.80 -13.08 13.63
CA SER A 51 25.47 -14.32 14.03
C SER A 51 26.92 -14.37 13.55
N GLN A 52 27.19 -13.96 12.30
CA GLN A 52 28.56 -13.95 11.76
C GLN A 52 29.43 -12.89 12.46
N LYS A 53 28.83 -11.74 12.79
CA LYS A 53 29.49 -10.73 13.62
C LYS A 53 29.96 -11.32 14.96
N ILE A 54 29.08 -12.04 15.67
CA ILE A 54 29.44 -12.69 16.94
C ILE A 54 30.62 -13.65 16.77
N ILE A 55 30.66 -14.40 15.67
CA ILE A 55 31.77 -15.32 15.37
C ILE A 55 33.07 -14.53 15.15
N SER A 56 33.04 -13.47 14.35
CA SER A 56 34.23 -12.63 14.12
C SER A 56 34.70 -11.89 15.38
N ASP A 57 33.78 -11.41 16.22
CA ASP A 57 34.12 -10.77 17.50
C ASP A 57 34.79 -11.78 18.44
N LYS A 58 34.36 -13.04 18.42
CA LYS A 58 35.02 -14.12 19.18
C LYS A 58 36.42 -14.41 18.64
N GLN A 59 36.59 -14.51 17.32
CA GLN A 59 37.90 -14.73 16.69
C GLN A 59 38.89 -13.62 17.06
N TYR A 60 38.42 -12.38 17.11
CA TYR A 60 39.23 -11.26 17.59
C TYR A 60 39.69 -11.48 19.04
N LEU A 61 38.78 -11.83 19.95
CA LEU A 61 39.11 -12.06 21.36
C LEU A 61 40.12 -13.22 21.54
N ASP A 62 39.95 -14.30 20.77
CA ASP A 62 40.85 -15.45 20.79
C ASP A 62 42.24 -15.07 20.24
N ALA A 63 42.30 -14.25 19.18
CA ALA A 63 43.55 -13.79 18.57
C ALA A 63 44.34 -12.82 19.46
N VAL A 64 43.65 -11.95 20.22
CA VAL A 64 44.29 -11.04 21.19
C VAL A 64 45.06 -11.79 22.28
N GLN A 65 44.65 -13.01 22.60
CA GLN A 65 45.34 -13.85 23.60
C GLN A 65 46.61 -14.51 23.04
N SER A 66 46.87 -14.42 21.73
CA SER A 66 48.04 -15.02 21.06
C SER A 66 49.01 -13.96 20.52
N PRO A 67 50.23 -13.84 21.06
CA PRO A 67 51.16 -12.73 20.76
C PRO A 67 51.72 -12.65 19.32
N TYR A 68 51.38 -13.59 18.44
CA TYR A 68 51.89 -13.66 17.05
C TYR A 68 50.80 -13.52 15.97
N GLN A 69 49.56 -13.18 16.35
CA GLN A 69 48.40 -13.28 15.44
C GLN A 69 47.89 -11.93 14.91
N GLN A 70 48.77 -10.98 14.64
CA GLN A 70 48.40 -9.61 14.25
C GLN A 70 47.52 -9.52 12.99
N ILE A 71 47.75 -10.40 12.01
CA ILE A 71 46.95 -10.49 10.77
C ILE A 71 45.53 -10.99 11.06
N LEU A 72 45.40 -12.07 11.82
CA LEU A 72 44.10 -12.66 12.22
C LEU A 72 43.26 -11.66 13.03
N LEU A 73 43.93 -10.83 13.82
CA LEU A 73 43.33 -9.76 14.61
C LEU A 73 42.68 -8.70 13.71
N GLN A 74 43.38 -8.30 12.65
CA GLN A 74 42.87 -7.33 11.68
C GLN A 74 41.72 -7.91 10.84
N GLU A 75 41.86 -9.14 10.36
CA GLU A 75 40.80 -9.85 9.60
C GLU A 75 39.53 -9.99 10.43
N ALA A 76 39.63 -10.36 11.70
CA ALA A 76 38.49 -10.48 12.60
C ALA A 76 37.77 -9.13 12.82
N ILE A 77 38.52 -8.04 12.95
CA ILE A 77 37.95 -6.68 13.03
C ILE A 77 37.21 -6.33 11.74
N ASP A 78 37.82 -6.59 10.58
CA ASP A 78 37.26 -6.17 9.30
C ASP A 78 35.99 -6.97 8.98
N HIS A 79 35.97 -8.27 9.24
CA HIS A 79 34.74 -9.08 9.17
C HIS A 79 33.67 -8.59 10.16
N SER A 80 34.05 -8.26 11.40
CA SER A 80 33.10 -7.75 12.39
C SER A 80 32.42 -6.45 11.96
N LYS A 81 33.18 -5.54 11.33
CA LYS A 81 32.66 -4.30 10.76
C LYS A 81 31.75 -4.57 9.57
N GLU A 82 32.15 -5.47 8.68
CA GLU A 82 31.36 -5.84 7.50
C GLU A 82 30.00 -6.42 7.91
N TYR A 83 29.98 -7.37 8.84
CA TYR A 83 28.73 -7.97 9.33
C TYR A 83 27.88 -6.99 10.13
N ALA A 84 28.49 -6.06 10.88
CA ALA A 84 27.76 -4.97 11.52
C ALA A 84 27.06 -4.06 10.49
N LYS A 85 27.75 -3.73 9.40
CA LYS A 85 27.20 -2.95 8.29
C LYS A 85 26.06 -3.71 7.60
N CYS A 86 26.27 -4.98 7.25
CA CYS A 86 25.21 -5.83 6.68
C CYS A 86 23.94 -5.83 7.54
N ALA A 87 24.08 -6.06 8.86
CA ALA A 87 22.94 -6.07 9.77
C ALA A 87 22.24 -4.70 9.85
N SER A 88 23.01 -3.61 9.79
CA SER A 88 22.47 -2.24 9.76
C SER A 88 21.71 -1.96 8.47
N ASP A 89 22.27 -2.29 7.32
CA ASP A 89 21.67 -2.06 6.00
C ASP A 89 20.36 -2.86 5.88
N ALA A 90 20.37 -4.15 6.24
CA ALA A 90 19.18 -5.00 6.26
C ALA A 90 18.09 -4.46 7.20
N LYS A 91 18.48 -3.90 8.36
CA LYS A 91 17.54 -3.30 9.32
C LYS A 91 16.91 -2.01 8.78
N ILE A 92 17.68 -1.17 8.09
CA ILE A 92 17.17 0.06 7.47
C ILE A 92 16.12 -0.29 6.42
N ASP A 93 16.45 -1.23 5.53
CA ASP A 93 15.55 -1.68 4.47
C ASP A 93 14.29 -2.35 5.05
N TYR A 94 14.45 -3.18 6.09
CA TYR A 94 13.33 -3.80 6.78
C TYR A 94 12.36 -2.76 7.34
N ASN A 95 12.88 -1.73 8.01
CA ASN A 95 12.06 -0.68 8.60
C ASN A 95 11.36 0.16 7.52
N ALA A 96 12.04 0.47 6.42
CA ALA A 96 11.44 1.18 5.30
C ALA A 96 10.26 0.38 4.70
N LYS A 97 10.48 -0.92 4.46
CA LYS A 97 9.43 -1.83 3.96
C LYS A 97 8.28 -1.99 4.95
N LYS A 98 8.56 -2.05 6.25
CA LYS A 98 7.52 -2.09 7.29
C LYS A 98 6.60 -0.87 7.22
N VAL A 99 7.18 0.33 7.11
CA VAL A 99 6.38 1.57 7.00
C VAL A 99 5.52 1.57 5.74
N LEU A 100 6.03 1.04 4.61
CA LEU A 100 5.24 0.90 3.38
C LEU A 100 4.11 -0.11 3.54
N ALA A 101 4.39 -1.28 4.12
CA ALA A 101 3.38 -2.31 4.40
C ALA A 101 2.26 -1.77 5.30
N ASP A 102 2.61 -1.06 6.37
CA ASP A 102 1.64 -0.48 7.31
C ASP A 102 0.73 0.56 6.60
N LYS A 103 1.31 1.38 5.71
CA LYS A 103 0.54 2.36 4.92
C LYS A 103 -0.42 1.68 3.94
N ILE A 104 0.06 0.68 3.19
CA ILE A 104 -0.77 -0.05 2.24
C ILE A 104 -1.91 -0.74 2.99
N ALA A 105 -1.63 -1.42 4.10
CA ALA A 105 -2.65 -2.07 4.91
C ALA A 105 -3.72 -1.08 5.42
N ALA A 106 -3.31 0.12 5.86
CA ALA A 106 -4.24 1.15 6.30
C ALA A 106 -5.16 1.65 5.16
N TYR A 107 -4.60 1.99 4.00
CA TYR A 107 -5.40 2.46 2.86
C TYR A 107 -6.34 1.37 2.33
N SER A 108 -5.88 0.14 2.29
CA SER A 108 -6.68 -0.99 1.81
C SER A 108 -7.78 -1.36 2.78
N SER A 109 -7.59 -1.19 4.09
CA SER A 109 -8.68 -1.28 5.06
C SER A 109 -9.77 -0.23 4.81
N ILE A 110 -9.39 1.01 4.47
CA ILE A 110 -10.36 2.07 4.17
C ILE A 110 -11.10 1.77 2.87
N LEU A 111 -10.37 1.35 1.83
CA LEU A 111 -10.97 0.94 0.55
C LEU A 111 -11.92 -0.24 0.73
N LYS A 112 -11.58 -1.20 1.59
CA LYS A 112 -12.42 -2.35 1.89
C LYS A 112 -13.73 -1.94 2.54
N ILE A 113 -13.70 -1.05 3.54
CA ILE A 113 -14.92 -0.52 4.16
C ILE A 113 -15.81 0.14 3.10
N LYS A 114 -15.21 0.93 2.19
CA LYS A 114 -15.94 1.58 1.10
C LYS A 114 -16.54 0.57 0.12
N TYR A 115 -15.74 -0.41 -0.30
CA TYR A 115 -16.18 -1.50 -1.17
C TYR A 115 -17.33 -2.27 -0.55
N ASP A 116 -17.18 -2.73 0.70
CA ASP A 116 -18.20 -3.50 1.42
C ASP A 116 -19.52 -2.71 1.52
N TYR A 117 -19.44 -1.40 1.83
CA TYR A 117 -20.61 -0.53 1.88
C TYR A 117 -21.30 -0.41 0.53
N LEU A 118 -20.56 -0.07 -0.53
CA LEU A 118 -21.11 0.15 -1.88
C LEU A 118 -21.66 -1.14 -2.49
N SER A 119 -20.97 -2.26 -2.30
CA SER A 119 -21.43 -3.57 -2.75
C SER A 119 -22.71 -4.02 -2.02
N SER A 120 -22.82 -3.74 -0.72
CA SER A 120 -23.99 -4.16 0.08
C SER A 120 -25.23 -3.30 -0.12
N HIS A 121 -25.06 -2.03 -0.51
CA HIS A 121 -26.16 -1.07 -0.69
C HIS A 121 -26.27 -0.63 -2.16
N ASN A 122 -25.77 -1.43 -3.11
CA ASN A 122 -25.70 -1.05 -4.52
C ASN A 122 -27.08 -0.64 -5.06
N ASP A 123 -28.08 -1.52 -4.92
CA ASP A 123 -29.42 -1.26 -5.46
C ASP A 123 -30.07 -0.02 -4.79
N ASP A 124 -29.97 0.12 -3.47
CA ASP A 124 -30.48 1.28 -2.74
C ASP A 124 -29.83 2.59 -3.21
N ILE A 125 -28.51 2.59 -3.44
CA ILE A 125 -27.78 3.77 -3.91
C ILE A 125 -28.17 4.08 -5.35
N VAL A 126 -28.22 3.08 -6.24
CA VAL A 126 -28.58 3.27 -7.64
C VAL A 126 -29.99 3.83 -7.80
N GLU A 127 -30.94 3.37 -6.98
CA GLU A 127 -32.32 3.85 -7.00
C GLU A 127 -32.48 5.29 -6.48
N ASN A 128 -31.67 5.70 -5.49
CA ASN A 128 -31.83 6.98 -4.79
C ASN A 128 -30.80 8.06 -5.18
N TYR A 129 -29.79 7.73 -5.99
CA TYR A 129 -28.73 8.65 -6.39
C TYR A 129 -28.97 9.21 -7.79
N ASP A 130 -29.07 10.54 -7.92
CA ASP A 130 -29.22 11.21 -9.21
C ASP A 130 -27.88 11.62 -9.82
N LEU A 131 -27.42 10.80 -10.77
CA LEU A 131 -26.32 11.13 -11.68
C LEU A 131 -26.86 11.92 -12.89
N MET A 132 -27.33 13.15 -12.66
CA MET A 132 -27.55 14.06 -13.79
C MET A 132 -26.20 14.61 -14.26
N LYS A 133 -25.92 14.60 -15.57
CA LYS A 133 -24.78 15.34 -16.13
C LYS A 133 -24.91 16.81 -15.73
N ASN A 134 -23.82 17.40 -15.24
CA ASN A 134 -23.80 18.77 -14.69
C ASN A 134 -24.41 19.79 -15.68
N ASP A 135 -24.09 19.67 -16.98
CA ASP A 135 -24.60 20.53 -18.05
C ASP A 135 -26.13 20.38 -18.28
N VAL A 136 -26.70 19.22 -17.97
CA VAL A 136 -28.14 18.95 -18.08
C VAL A 136 -28.86 19.50 -16.87
N LEU A 137 -28.29 19.36 -15.67
CA LEU A 137 -28.81 19.97 -14.46
C LEU A 137 -28.82 21.50 -14.59
N GLU A 138 -27.74 22.10 -15.12
CA GLU A 138 -27.69 23.53 -15.43
C GLU A 138 -28.75 23.97 -16.44
N ARG A 139 -28.98 23.18 -17.50
CA ARG A 139 -30.05 23.46 -18.48
C ARG A 139 -31.45 23.34 -17.87
N LEU A 140 -31.69 22.35 -17.02
CA LEU A 140 -32.99 22.17 -16.33
C LEU A 140 -33.22 23.28 -15.30
N ILE A 141 -32.19 23.72 -14.59
CA ILE A 141 -32.25 24.89 -13.70
C ILE A 141 -32.54 26.17 -14.48
N LEU A 142 -31.91 26.36 -15.64
CA LEU A 142 -32.19 27.49 -16.54
C LEU A 142 -33.62 27.48 -17.07
N ILE A 143 -34.13 26.33 -17.49
CA ILE A 143 -35.51 26.17 -17.96
C ILE A 143 -36.50 26.45 -16.81
N LYS A 144 -36.23 25.93 -15.60
CA LYS A 144 -37.03 26.20 -14.41
C LYS A 144 -37.07 27.71 -14.11
N HIS A 145 -35.93 28.39 -14.07
CA HIS A 145 -35.88 29.85 -13.85
C HIS A 145 -36.60 30.65 -14.94
N MET A 146 -36.58 30.18 -16.19
CA MET A 146 -37.36 30.81 -17.25
C MET A 146 -38.86 30.60 -17.05
N LEU A 147 -39.30 29.40 -16.69
CA LEU A 147 -40.71 29.11 -16.42
C LEU A 147 -41.23 29.88 -15.19
N GLU A 148 -40.45 30.00 -14.12
CA GLU A 148 -40.77 30.86 -12.96
C GLU A 148 -40.89 32.34 -13.33
N LYS A 149 -40.22 32.80 -14.40
CA LYS A 149 -40.34 34.16 -14.94
C LYS A 149 -41.58 34.35 -15.82
N TYR A 150 -42.16 33.26 -16.32
CA TYR A 150 -43.33 33.26 -17.21
C TYR A 150 -44.61 32.80 -16.52
N ASP A 151 -44.55 32.34 -15.26
CA ASP A 151 -45.72 32.21 -14.40
C ASP A 151 -46.25 33.61 -14.02
N LEU A 152 -47.53 33.83 -14.31
CA LEU A 152 -48.41 34.87 -13.76
C LEU A 152 -48.65 34.66 -12.27
#